data_AF-A0A6J6RXM3-F1
#
_entry.id   AF-A0A6J6RXM3-F1
#
_cell.length_a   1.000
_cell.length_b   1.000
_cell.length_c   1.000
_cell.angle_alpha   90.00
_cell.angle_beta   90.00
_cell.angle_gamma   90.00
#
_symmetry.space_group_name_H-M   'P 1'
#
loop_
_entity.id
_entity.type
_entity.pdbx_description
1 polymer ?
#
loop_
_entity_poly.entity_id
_entity_poly.type
_entity_poly.pdbx_seq_one_letter_code
_entity_poly.pdbx_strand_id
1 'polypeptide(L)'
;MAANMIPKDVAVIFPEGTRTNDEKRVALVQRLEKRAPERHAKLVGLERLLPPRSAGAAALLEAIPEGDVVLLWHVGFDGLDTFAGVRRRLTHAGPHARVVLESHDRASVPSGAAFESWLDDRWLEIDRKVVDASERQIG
;
A
#
# COMPACT_ATOMS: atom_id res chain seq x y z
N MET A 1 14.16 4.43 -14.97
CA MET A 1 13.09 3.55 -15.51
C MET A 1 11.81 4.33 -15.83
N ALA A 2 11.38 5.31 -15.02
CA ALA A 2 10.18 6.09 -15.30
C ALA A 2 10.36 7.35 -16.19
N ALA A 3 11.59 7.82 -16.41
CA ALA A 3 11.86 9.10 -17.09
C ALA A 3 11.38 9.21 -18.57
N ASN A 4 11.01 8.09 -19.20
CA ASN A 4 10.53 8.05 -20.58
C ASN A 4 9.03 7.73 -20.68
N MET A 5 8.29 7.85 -19.58
CA MET A 5 6.86 7.60 -19.57
C MET A 5 6.11 8.67 -20.36
N ILE A 6 5.14 8.23 -21.17
CA ILE A 6 4.27 9.09 -21.96
C ILE A 6 2.90 9.24 -21.29
N PRO A 7 2.06 10.22 -21.71
CA PRO A 7 0.69 10.29 -21.21
C PRO A 7 -0.03 8.96 -21.39
N LYS A 8 -0.70 8.48 -20.34
CA LYS A 8 -1.37 7.17 -20.18
C LYS A 8 -0.48 5.99 -19.76
N ASP A 9 0.83 6.18 -19.62
CA ASP A 9 1.66 5.17 -18.95
C ASP A 9 1.39 5.16 -17.44
N VAL A 10 1.54 3.99 -16.84
CA VAL A 10 1.40 3.79 -15.39
C VAL A 10 2.62 3.05 -14.86
N ALA A 11 3.24 3.61 -13.82
CA ALA A 11 4.25 2.92 -13.03
C ALA A 11 3.59 2.42 -11.75
N VAL A 12 3.83 1.15 -11.41
CA VAL A 12 3.30 0.52 -10.19
C VAL A 12 4.46 0.17 -9.27
N ILE A 13 4.31 0.52 -8.00
CA ILE A 13 5.25 0.12 -6.95
C ILE A 13 4.49 -0.39 -5.73
N PHE A 14 5.01 -1.44 -5.11
CA PHE A 14 4.53 -1.96 -3.84
C PHE A 14 5.45 -1.45 -2.72
N PRO A 15 5.05 -0.41 -1.97
CA PRO A 15 5.94 0.20 -0.97
C PRO A 15 6.25 -0.76 0.19
N GLU A 16 5.47 -1.81 0.39
CA GLU A 16 5.74 -2.89 1.35
C GLU A 16 7.01 -3.69 1.00
N GLY A 17 7.35 -3.79 -0.29
CA GLY A 17 8.49 -4.52 -0.83
C GLY A 17 8.44 -6.04 -0.69
N THR A 18 7.40 -6.61 -0.05
CA THR A 18 7.17 -8.05 0.09
C THR A 18 5.72 -8.30 0.51
N ARG A 19 5.29 -9.56 0.49
CA ARG A 19 4.00 -9.97 1.06
C ARG A 19 3.99 -9.84 2.58
N THR A 20 2.89 -9.33 3.09
CA THR A 20 2.56 -9.26 4.51
C THR A 20 2.53 -10.63 5.18
N ASN A 21 3.13 -10.69 6.36
CA ASN A 21 2.92 -11.70 7.40
C ASN A 21 3.02 -10.94 8.74
N ASP A 22 2.20 -11.30 9.72
CA ASP A 22 2.16 -10.66 11.05
C ASP A 22 3.55 -10.63 11.70
N GLU A 23 4.29 -11.73 11.65
CA GLU A 23 5.66 -11.79 12.18
C GLU A 23 6.58 -10.78 11.48
N LYS A 24 6.43 -10.61 10.16
CA LYS A 24 7.20 -9.64 9.39
C LYS A 24 6.79 -8.21 9.73
N ARG A 25 5.49 -7.94 9.94
CA ARG A 25 4.99 -6.62 10.32
C ARG A 25 5.61 -6.18 11.64
N VAL A 26 5.48 -7.01 12.68
CA VAL A 26 6.05 -6.74 14.00
C VAL A 26 7.56 -6.51 13.90
N ALA A 27 8.29 -7.40 13.21
CA ALA A 27 9.74 -7.26 13.07
C ALA A 27 10.16 -6.00 12.30
N LEU A 28 9.41 -5.59 11.26
CA LEU A 28 9.73 -4.38 10.49
C LEU A 28 9.40 -3.10 11.26
N VAL A 29 8.29 -3.07 11.99
CA VAL A 29 7.94 -1.97 12.91
C VAL A 29 9.03 -1.82 13.97
N GLN A 30 9.41 -2.90 14.66
CA GLN A 30 10.46 -2.87 15.68
C GLN A 30 11.81 -2.36 15.16
N ARG A 31 12.16 -2.62 13.90
CA ARG A 31 13.39 -2.08 13.29
C ARG A 31 13.38 -0.55 13.17
N LEU A 32 12.20 0.08 13.12
CA LEU A 32 12.07 1.53 13.10
C LEU A 32 12.43 2.14 14.46
N GLU A 33 12.20 1.44 15.58
CA GLU A 33 12.41 1.98 16.93
C GLU A 33 13.79 2.61 17.11
N LYS A 34 14.84 1.97 16.57
CA LYS A 34 16.22 2.48 16.64
C LYS A 34 16.62 3.40 15.49
N ARG A 35 16.01 3.23 14.32
CA ARG A 35 16.44 3.91 13.07
C ARG A 35 15.68 5.20 12.79
N ALA A 36 14.41 5.23 13.16
CA ALA A 36 13.48 6.34 12.95
C ALA A 36 12.43 6.33 14.08
N PRO A 37 12.79 6.75 15.31
CA PRO A 37 11.92 6.64 16.48
C PRO A 37 10.57 7.36 16.32
N GLU A 38 10.57 8.53 15.68
CA GLU A 38 9.33 9.29 15.40
C GLU A 38 8.41 8.52 14.45
N ARG A 39 9.00 7.93 13.41
CA ARG A 39 8.27 7.10 12.43
C ARG A 39 7.77 5.80 13.05
N HIS A 40 8.54 5.21 13.97
CA HIS A 40 8.11 4.08 14.78
C HIS A 40 6.88 4.43 15.61
N ALA A 41 6.91 5.55 16.35
CA ALA A 41 5.80 5.99 17.18
C ALA A 41 4.50 6.18 16.36
N LYS A 42 4.62 6.63 15.11
CA LYS A 42 3.50 6.78 14.17
C LYS A 42 2.99 5.43 13.64
N LEU A 43 3.88 4.52 13.24
CA LEU A 43 3.53 3.30 12.52
C LEU A 43 3.37 2.06 13.41
N VAL A 44 3.65 2.15 14.71
CA VAL A 44 3.51 1.02 15.65
C VAL A 44 2.07 0.50 15.74
N GLY A 45 1.09 1.33 15.42
CA GLY A 45 -0.33 0.98 15.39
C GLY A 45 -0.81 0.25 14.14
N LEU A 46 0.07 -0.08 13.18
CA LEU A 46 -0.33 -0.84 11.98
C LEU A 46 -0.78 -2.25 12.34
N GLU A 47 -2.00 -2.61 11.95
CA GLU A 47 -2.62 -3.88 12.28
C GLU A 47 -2.56 -4.89 11.13
N ARG A 48 -2.56 -4.43 9.88
CA ARG A 48 -2.64 -5.30 8.69
C ARG A 48 -1.46 -5.10 7.77
N LEU A 49 -1.06 -3.87 7.48
CA LEU A 49 -0.02 -3.56 6.49
C LEU A 49 1.39 -3.54 7.07
N LEU A 50 2.39 -3.78 6.21
CA LEU A 50 3.79 -3.53 6.57
C LEU A 50 4.08 -2.02 6.54
N PRO A 51 5.02 -1.51 7.36
CA PRO A 51 5.50 -0.13 7.23
C PRO A 51 5.97 0.15 5.79
N PRO A 52 5.51 1.24 5.16
CA PRO A 52 5.84 1.49 3.76
C PRO A 52 7.30 1.90 3.61
N ARG A 53 7.91 1.60 2.46
CA ARG A 53 9.22 2.10 2.07
C ARG A 53 9.03 3.24 1.07
N SER A 54 9.26 4.45 1.54
CA SER A 54 9.04 5.71 0.79
C SER A 54 10.00 5.89 -0.39
N ALA A 55 11.26 5.47 -0.27
CA ALA A 55 12.34 5.79 -1.20
C ALA A 55 12.02 5.44 -2.67
N GLY A 56 11.44 4.27 -2.94
CA GLY A 56 11.10 3.85 -4.30
C GLY A 56 9.97 4.69 -4.90
N ALA A 57 8.93 4.98 -4.11
CA ALA A 57 7.81 5.80 -4.56
C ALA A 57 8.22 7.27 -4.74
N ALA A 58 9.08 7.79 -3.85
CA ALA A 58 9.68 9.11 -3.99
C ALA A 58 10.48 9.23 -5.29
N ALA A 59 11.32 8.23 -5.60
CA ALA A 59 12.09 8.22 -6.85
C ALA A 59 11.21 8.18 -8.11
N LEU A 60 10.05 7.51 -8.05
CA LEU A 60 9.08 7.54 -9.16
C LEU A 60 8.43 8.92 -9.31
N LEU A 61 8.04 9.56 -8.21
CA LEU A 61 7.48 10.91 -8.22
C LEU A 61 8.48 11.95 -8.74
N GLU A 62 9.74 11.84 -8.36
CA GLU A 62 10.82 12.69 -8.88
C GLU A 62 11.03 12.50 -10.38
N ALA A 63 10.89 11.26 -10.88
CA ALA A 63 11.02 10.96 -12.31
C ALA A 63 9.78 11.34 -13.13
N ILE A 64 8.62 11.54 -12.50
CA ILE A 64 7.35 11.93 -13.14
C ILE A 64 6.74 13.11 -12.38
N PRO A 65 7.33 14.33 -12.48
CA PRO A 65 6.93 15.46 -11.65
C PRO A 65 5.47 15.89 -11.80
N GLU A 66 4.83 15.59 -12.92
CA GLU A 66 3.44 15.96 -13.22
C GLU A 66 2.44 14.80 -13.00
N GLY A 67 2.91 13.63 -12.55
CA GLY A 67 2.08 12.43 -12.45
C GLY A 67 1.18 12.40 -11.22
N ASP A 68 -0.12 12.20 -11.42
CA ASP A 68 -1.05 11.94 -10.32
C ASP A 68 -0.71 10.63 -9.59
N VAL A 69 -1.06 10.56 -8.30
CA VAL A 69 -0.81 9.37 -7.48
C VAL A 69 -2.11 8.63 -7.25
N VAL A 70 -2.10 7.33 -7.54
CA VAL A 70 -3.20 6.44 -7.19
C VAL A 70 -2.74 5.47 -6.12
N LEU A 71 -3.39 5.50 -4.96
CA LEU A 71 -3.21 4.49 -3.92
C LEU A 71 -4.24 3.39 -4.13
N LEU A 72 -3.76 2.16 -4.22
CA LEU A 72 -4.60 0.98 -4.43
C LEU A 72 -4.45 0.03 -3.25
N TRP A 73 -5.57 -0.42 -2.72
CA TRP A 73 -5.61 -1.46 -1.69
C TRP A 73 -6.77 -2.42 -1.93
N HIS A 74 -6.68 -3.60 -1.32
CA HIS A 74 -7.70 -4.63 -1.49
C HIS A 74 -7.84 -5.54 -0.27
N VAL A 75 -9.00 -6.18 -0.14
CA VAL A 75 -9.25 -7.31 0.77
C VAL A 75 -9.95 -8.44 0.03
N GLY A 76 -9.90 -9.66 0.57
CA GLY A 76 -10.61 -10.83 0.03
C GLY A 76 -9.90 -11.57 -1.12
N PHE A 77 -8.63 -11.24 -1.39
CA PHE A 77 -7.78 -11.97 -2.34
C PHE A 77 -6.94 -13.10 -1.70
N ASP A 78 -7.09 -13.33 -0.39
CA ASP A 78 -6.35 -14.37 0.32
C ASP A 78 -6.72 -15.78 -0.16
N GLY A 79 -5.72 -16.61 -0.48
CA GLY A 79 -5.90 -17.97 -0.98
C GLY A 79 -6.14 -18.08 -2.49
N LEU A 80 -5.76 -17.05 -3.27
CA LEU A 80 -5.74 -17.04 -4.74
C LEU A 80 -4.36 -17.42 -5.32
N ASP A 81 -3.62 -18.23 -4.57
CA ASP A 81 -2.19 -18.49 -4.72
C ASP A 81 -1.85 -19.32 -5.97
N THR A 82 -2.88 -19.76 -6.70
CA THR A 82 -2.75 -20.49 -7.97
C THR A 82 -3.85 -20.06 -8.95
N PHE A 83 -3.55 -20.11 -10.25
CA PHE A 83 -4.51 -19.85 -11.32
C PHE A 83 -5.76 -20.75 -11.21
N ALA A 84 -5.60 -21.96 -10.67
CA ALA A 84 -6.71 -22.87 -10.36
C ALA A 84 -7.58 -22.40 -9.18
N GLY A 85 -6.98 -21.78 -8.15
CA GLY A 85 -7.70 -21.16 -7.03
C GLY A 85 -8.56 -19.97 -7.44
N VAL A 86 -8.04 -19.15 -8.37
CA VAL A 86 -8.77 -18.03 -9.00
C VAL A 86 -9.97 -18.54 -9.79
N ARG A 87 -9.77 -19.51 -10.71
CA ARG A 87 -10.86 -20.06 -11.54
C ARG A 87 -11.95 -20.74 -10.72
N ARG A 88 -11.59 -21.46 -9.64
CA ARG A 88 -12.54 -22.15 -8.76
C ARG A 88 -13.41 -21.18 -7.94
N ARG A 89 -12.86 -20.07 -7.44
CA ARG A 89 -13.66 -19.07 -6.71
C ARG A 89 -14.61 -18.31 -7.63
N LEU A 90 -14.15 -17.88 -8.80
CA LEU A 90 -14.99 -17.18 -9.78
C LEU A 90 -16.19 -18.01 -10.27
N THR A 91 -16.14 -19.34 -10.12
CA THR A 91 -17.19 -20.26 -10.61
C THR A 91 -18.19 -20.70 -9.54
N HIS A 92 -17.91 -20.54 -8.24
CA HIS A 92 -18.70 -21.20 -7.19
C HIS A 92 -19.24 -20.29 -6.08
N ALA A 93 -18.72 -19.07 -5.91
CA ALA A 93 -19.30 -18.06 -5.02
C ALA A 93 -18.69 -16.70 -5.38
N GLY A 94 -19.51 -15.68 -5.63
CA GLY A 94 -19.04 -14.34 -5.98
C GLY A 94 -17.95 -13.92 -4.99
N PRO A 95 -16.74 -13.53 -5.45
CA PRO A 95 -15.70 -13.15 -4.52
C PRO A 95 -16.15 -11.89 -3.79
N HIS A 96 -16.19 -11.93 -2.46
CA HIS A 96 -16.24 -10.76 -1.58
C HIS A 96 -14.90 -10.00 -1.62
N ALA A 97 -14.34 -9.84 -2.81
CA ALA A 97 -13.11 -9.10 -3.02
C ALA A 97 -13.49 -7.63 -3.16
N ARG A 98 -12.84 -6.78 -2.37
CA ARG A 98 -12.97 -5.33 -2.47
C ARG A 98 -11.64 -4.78 -2.95
N VAL A 99 -11.67 -4.03 -4.04
CA VAL A 99 -10.53 -3.26 -4.53
C VAL A 99 -10.93 -1.80 -4.48
N VAL A 100 -10.06 -0.95 -3.94
CA VAL A 100 -10.28 0.49 -3.84
C VAL A 100 -9.10 1.21 -4.46
N LEU A 101 -9.42 2.22 -5.26
CA LEU A 101 -8.47 3.13 -5.87
C LEU A 101 -8.77 4.53 -5.35
N GLU A 102 -7.77 5.19 -4.78
CA GLU A 102 -7.86 6.54 -4.24
C GLU A 102 -6.88 7.41 -5.02
N SER A 103 -7.42 8.28 -5.87
CA SER A 103 -6.64 9.20 -6.70
C SER A 103 -6.32 10.48 -5.91
N HIS A 104 -5.09 10.94 -6.06
CA HIS A 104 -4.57 12.19 -5.52
C HIS A 104 -3.95 12.98 -6.66
N ASP A 105 -4.53 14.16 -6.93
CA ASP A 105 -3.96 15.09 -7.90
C ASP A 105 -2.51 15.39 -7.52
N ARG A 106 -1.64 15.48 -8.51
CA ARG A 106 -0.21 15.72 -8.28
C ARG A 106 0.06 16.90 -7.34
N ALA A 107 -0.71 17.98 -7.47
CA ALA A 107 -0.59 19.20 -6.65
C ALA A 107 -0.91 18.99 -5.16
N SER A 108 -1.66 17.94 -4.82
CA SER A 108 -2.02 17.57 -3.44
C SER A 108 -1.00 16.67 -2.76
N VAL A 109 -0.02 16.15 -3.51
CA VAL A 109 1.00 15.22 -3.03
C VAL A 109 2.30 15.99 -2.76
N PRO A 110 2.82 16.01 -1.52
CA PRO A 110 4.07 16.69 -1.23
C PRO A 110 5.27 15.97 -1.85
N SER A 111 6.36 16.71 -2.05
CA SER A 111 7.62 16.18 -2.61
C SER A 111 8.77 16.28 -1.61
N GLY A 112 9.88 15.62 -1.93
CA GLY A 112 11.06 15.60 -1.07
C GLY A 112 10.78 14.97 0.29
N ALA A 113 11.37 15.52 1.35
CA ALA A 113 11.28 14.96 2.71
C ALA A 113 9.84 14.85 3.25
N ALA A 114 8.92 15.71 2.80
CA ALA A 114 7.53 15.70 3.25
C ALA A 114 6.71 14.53 2.68
N PHE A 115 7.17 13.91 1.57
CA PHE A 115 6.48 12.78 0.96
C PHE A 115 6.40 11.55 1.88
N GLU A 116 7.45 11.28 2.66
CA GLU A 116 7.45 10.12 3.57
C GLU A 116 6.35 10.23 4.63
N SER A 117 6.21 11.40 5.27
CA SER A 117 5.18 11.60 6.28
C SER A 117 3.78 11.49 5.68
N TRP A 118 3.57 12.07 4.48
CA TRP A 118 2.30 11.97 3.76
C TRP A 118 1.96 10.52 3.40
N LEU A 119 2.94 9.75 2.92
CA LEU A 119 2.73 8.35 2.60
C LEU A 119 2.37 7.57 3.86
N ASP A 120 3.05 7.82 4.99
CA ASP A 120 2.73 7.18 6.27
C ASP A 120 1.30 7.49 6.75
N ASP A 121 0.83 8.73 6.60
CA ASP A 121 -0.55 9.11 6.96
C ASP A 121 -1.57 8.37 6.11
N ARG A 122 -1.37 8.35 4.78
CA ARG A 122 -2.23 7.60 3.87
C ARG A 122 -2.18 6.11 4.16
N TRP A 123 -1.02 5.57 4.54
CA TRP A 123 -0.87 4.15 4.86
C TRP A 123 -1.65 3.76 6.11
N LEU A 124 -1.64 4.58 7.16
CA LEU A 124 -2.44 4.38 8.38
C LEU A 124 -3.95 4.49 8.12
N GLU A 125 -4.36 5.37 7.21
CA GLU A 125 -5.75 5.44 6.75
C GLU A 125 -6.17 4.17 6.01
N ILE A 126 -5.33 3.67 5.11
CA ILE A 126 -5.59 2.43 4.37
C ILE A 126 -5.62 1.24 5.32
N ASP A 127 -4.68 1.14 6.27
CA ASP A 127 -4.63 0.04 7.25
C ASP A 127 -5.94 -0.08 8.02
N ARG A 128 -6.47 1.04 8.54
CA ARG A 128 -7.79 1.08 9.20
C ARG A 128 -8.93 0.64 8.27
N LYS A 129 -8.94 1.13 7.02
CA LYS A 129 -9.95 0.72 6.03
C LYS A 129 -9.86 -0.78 5.72
N VAL A 130 -8.66 -1.35 5.70
CA VAL A 130 -8.42 -2.78 5.49
C VAL A 130 -8.89 -3.60 6.69
N VAL A 131 -8.63 -3.16 7.92
CA VAL A 131 -9.17 -3.77 9.15
C VAL A 131 -10.71 -3.80 9.08
N ASP A 132 -11.34 -2.64 8.92
CA ASP A 132 -12.79 -2.50 8.86
C ASP A 132 -13.42 -3.38 7.77
N ALA A 133 -12.81 -3.38 6.57
CA ALA A 133 -13.34 -4.15 5.44
C ALA A 133 -13.17 -5.66 5.63
N SER A 134 -12.12 -6.09 6.32
CA SER A 134 -11.87 -7.51 6.62
C SER A 134 -12.86 -8.04 7.67
N GLU A 135 -13.18 -7.25 8.70
CA GLU A 135 -14.13 -7.65 9.75
C GLU A 135 -15.56 -7.80 9.23
N ARG A 136 -16.01 -6.86 8.37
CA ARG A 136 -17.33 -6.90 7.73
C ARG A 136 -17.52 -8.05 6.74
N GLN A 137 -16.44 -8.74 6.38
CA GLN A 137 -16.47 -9.91 5.50
C GLN A 137 -16.59 -11.23 6.29
N ILE A 138 -16.28 -11.22 7.60
CA ILE A 138 -16.36 -12.39 8.48
C ILE A 138 -17.71 -12.45 9.21
N GLY A 139 -18.37 -11.31 9.43
CA GLY A 139 -19.73 -11.21 9.99
C GLY A 139 -20.82 -11.32 8.95
#